data_AF-A0AAW4DM43-F1
#
_entry.id   AF-A0AAW4DM43-F1
#
_cell.length_a   1.000
_cell.length_b   1.000
_cell.length_c   1.000
_cell.angle_alpha   90.00
_cell.angle_beta   90.00
_cell.angle_gamma   90.00
#
_symmetry.space_group_name_H-M   'P 1'
#
loop_
_entity.id
_entity.type
_entity.pdbx_description
1 polymer ?
#
loop_
_entity_poly.entity_id
_entity_poly.type
_entity_poly.pdbx_seq_one_letter_code
_entity_poly.pdbx_strand_id
1 'polypeptide(L)'
;MSFNPYGLIIELNMSNDVDYLNNIISYQPNTPFLYGCHNFYPQVGTGLPFDYFIKCSQRFKKLGIHSAAFVSSKVGEKGPWSVSDGLPTLEMDRKLPIDVQAKQLWATGLIDDVIIGNANASEAELAALAQVDRYLLTLEVDFVADINPIEETIVKKPLHFWRGDINSLEIRSTMPRVTYREEGNPTHDNELEFPPGDVLVGNDGFGPYKNELQIVRQAHREPRKNKVGSIKQEQLFLLDFLKPWSKFKLK
;
A
#
# COMPACT_ATOMS: atom_id res chain seq x y z
N MET A 1 4.14 6.95 35.01
CA MET A 1 3.51 5.71 34.49
C MET A 1 4.49 4.81 33.74
N SER A 2 5.38 5.33 32.90
CA SER A 2 6.32 4.50 32.12
C SER A 2 7.35 3.71 32.94
N PHE A 3 7.63 4.08 34.20
CA PHE A 3 8.44 3.30 35.15
C PHE A 3 7.61 2.42 36.10
N ASN A 4 6.40 2.04 35.71
CA ASN A 4 5.57 1.18 36.57
C ASN A 4 6.29 -0.16 36.83
N PRO A 5 6.15 -0.74 38.04
CA PRO A 5 6.91 -1.93 38.46
C PRO A 5 6.41 -3.23 37.82
N TYR A 6 5.35 -3.16 37.02
CA TYR A 6 4.68 -4.32 36.43
C TYR A 6 5.11 -4.58 34.98
N GLY A 7 5.96 -3.72 34.40
CA GLY A 7 6.37 -3.83 33.00
C GLY A 7 5.24 -3.56 32.01
N LEU A 8 4.23 -2.77 32.41
CA LEU A 8 3.12 -2.41 31.52
C LEU A 8 3.57 -1.38 30.48
N ILE A 9 3.18 -1.62 29.24
CA ILE A 9 3.27 -0.65 28.15
C ILE A 9 2.26 0.47 28.40
N ILE A 10 2.69 1.71 28.12
CA ILE A 10 1.85 2.90 28.15
C ILE A 10 1.58 3.32 26.70
N GLU A 11 0.37 3.03 26.23
CA GLU A 11 -0.08 3.44 24.91
C GLU A 11 -0.60 4.88 24.93
N LEU A 12 -0.10 5.71 24.02
CA LEU A 12 -0.45 7.11 23.84
C LEU A 12 -1.30 7.28 22.59
N ASN A 13 -2.20 8.26 22.62
CA ASN A 13 -2.99 8.60 21.44
C ASN A 13 -2.14 9.29 20.38
N MET A 14 -2.05 8.68 19.19
CA MET A 14 -1.30 9.23 18.06
C MET A 14 -2.08 10.25 17.23
N SER A 15 -3.42 10.30 17.33
CA SER A 15 -4.28 11.10 16.44
C SER A 15 -4.29 12.61 16.70
N ASN A 16 -3.46 13.11 17.61
CA ASN A 16 -3.39 14.54 17.94
C ASN A 16 -2.07 15.17 17.45
N ASP A 17 -2.16 16.11 16.50
CA ASP A 17 -1.02 16.87 15.99
C ASP A 17 -0.66 18.07 16.89
N VAL A 18 -0.52 17.83 18.19
CA VAL A 18 -0.16 18.84 19.21
C VAL A 18 1.06 18.41 20.00
N ASP A 19 1.84 19.32 20.58
CA ASP A 19 3.17 19.06 21.20
C ASP A 19 3.19 18.16 22.47
N TYR A 20 2.12 17.40 22.70
CA TYR A 20 1.92 16.43 23.77
C TYR A 20 3.09 15.44 23.94
N LEU A 21 3.56 14.83 22.85
CA LEU A 21 4.60 13.82 22.90
C LEU A 21 5.94 14.41 23.39
N ASN A 22 6.37 15.56 22.87
CA ASN A 22 7.61 16.19 23.30
C ASN A 22 7.54 16.63 24.77
N ASN A 23 6.38 17.10 25.22
CA ASN A 23 6.18 17.38 26.63
C ASN A 23 6.36 16.12 27.49
N ILE A 24 5.88 14.95 27.09
CA ILE A 24 6.13 13.70 27.83
C ILE A 24 7.63 13.35 27.83
N ILE A 25 8.28 13.45 26.67
CA ILE A 25 9.68 13.07 26.48
C ILE A 25 10.63 13.94 27.32
N SER A 26 10.31 15.22 27.53
CA SER A 26 11.15 16.14 28.32
C SER A 26 11.29 15.74 29.80
N TYR A 27 10.34 14.96 30.34
CA TYR A 27 10.40 14.41 31.69
C TYR A 27 11.11 13.04 31.76
N GLN A 28 11.89 12.67 30.75
CA GLN A 28 12.70 11.44 30.70
C GLN A 28 11.90 10.16 30.99
N PRO A 29 10.83 9.87 30.23
CA PRO A 29 10.06 8.65 30.40
C PRO A 29 10.89 7.43 30.01
N ASN A 30 10.48 6.24 30.47
CA ASN A 30 11.00 4.98 29.97
C ASN A 30 10.49 4.71 28.54
N THR A 31 11.14 5.30 27.53
CA THR A 31 10.70 5.31 26.12
C THR A 31 10.42 3.92 25.53
N PRO A 32 11.19 2.85 25.81
CA PRO A 32 10.87 1.51 25.33
C PRO A 32 9.49 0.96 25.74
N PHE A 33 8.87 1.53 26.78
CA PHE A 33 7.52 1.18 27.24
C PHE A 33 6.46 2.18 26.76
N LEU A 34 6.81 3.15 25.92
CA LEU A 34 5.84 4.02 25.27
C LEU A 34 5.48 3.44 23.91
N TYR A 35 4.19 3.28 23.66
CA TYR A 35 3.62 2.87 22.39
C TYR A 35 2.66 3.96 21.92
N GLY A 36 2.39 4.02 20.63
CA GLY A 36 1.38 4.89 20.05
C GLY A 36 0.31 4.07 19.36
N CYS A 37 -0.96 4.45 19.56
CA CYS A 37 -2.06 3.96 18.74
C CYS A 37 -2.95 5.12 18.29
N HIS A 38 -3.33 5.11 17.02
CA HIS A 38 -4.32 6.03 16.50
C HIS A 38 -5.73 5.68 17.02
N ASN A 39 -6.60 6.68 17.14
CA ASN A 39 -8.04 6.42 17.29
C ASN A 39 -8.61 5.72 16.04
N PHE A 40 -9.72 5.01 16.26
CA PHE A 40 -10.69 4.68 15.21
C PHE A 40 -11.90 5.63 15.28
N TYR A 41 -12.65 5.73 14.19
CA TYR A 41 -13.71 6.72 14.03
C TYR A 41 -15.04 6.07 13.61
N PRO A 42 -15.98 5.83 14.56
CA PRO A 42 -17.25 5.15 14.29
C PRO A 42 -18.22 5.89 13.41
N GLN A 43 -18.15 7.22 13.38
CA GLN A 43 -19.06 8.06 12.61
C GLN A 43 -18.47 8.32 11.22
N VAL A 44 -19.24 8.05 10.16
CA VAL A 44 -18.82 8.38 8.79
C VAL A 44 -18.47 9.86 8.63
N GLY A 45 -17.41 10.15 7.89
CA GLY A 45 -16.92 11.52 7.65
C GLY A 45 -16.07 12.11 8.77
N THR A 46 -15.70 11.32 9.80
CA THR A 46 -14.91 11.81 10.95
C THR A 46 -13.53 11.16 11.08
N GLY A 47 -13.21 10.18 10.25
CA GLY A 47 -11.88 9.59 10.16
C GLY A 47 -10.83 10.63 9.75
N LEU A 48 -9.56 10.32 10.03
CA LEU A 48 -8.49 11.26 9.74
C LEU A 48 -8.30 11.43 8.23
N PRO A 49 -8.06 12.66 7.75
CA PRO A 49 -7.54 12.87 6.40
C PRO A 49 -6.07 12.45 6.33
N PHE A 50 -5.65 11.94 5.16
CA PHE A 50 -4.34 11.31 4.97
C PHE A 50 -3.15 12.20 5.38
N ASP A 51 -3.10 13.46 4.93
CA ASP A 51 -2.00 14.37 5.26
C ASP A 51 -1.86 14.65 6.77
N TYR A 52 -2.98 14.75 7.48
CA TYR A 52 -2.98 14.95 8.93
C TYR A 52 -2.52 13.67 9.65
N PHE A 53 -3.00 12.51 9.21
CA PHE A 53 -2.52 11.21 9.70
C PHE A 53 -0.99 11.08 9.54
N ILE A 54 -0.44 11.39 8.37
CA ILE A 54 1.01 11.35 8.12
C ILE A 54 1.78 12.25 9.11
N LYS A 55 1.31 13.49 9.35
CA LYS A 55 1.94 14.40 10.31
C LYS A 55 1.95 13.80 11.72
N CYS A 56 0.81 13.30 12.16
CA CYS A 56 0.66 12.62 13.45
C CYS A 56 1.62 11.43 13.60
N SER A 57 1.61 10.48 12.65
CA SER A 57 2.42 9.25 12.75
C SER A 57 3.92 9.53 12.67
N GLN A 58 4.34 10.51 11.85
CA GLN A 58 5.75 10.91 11.75
C GLN A 58 6.35 11.36 13.08
N ARG A 59 5.56 11.94 13.98
CA ARG A 59 6.05 12.41 15.29
C ARG A 59 6.48 11.26 16.19
N PHE A 60 5.73 10.17 16.18
CA PHE A 60 6.08 8.94 16.88
C PHE A 60 7.25 8.23 16.20
N LYS A 61 7.23 8.13 14.86
CA LYS A 61 8.28 7.47 14.10
C LYS A 61 9.66 8.11 14.29
N LYS A 62 9.73 9.45 14.35
CA LYS A 62 10.98 10.20 14.61
C LYS A 62 11.67 9.84 15.92
N LEU A 63 10.90 9.38 16.91
CA LEU A 63 11.40 8.96 18.22
C LEU A 63 11.60 7.44 18.32
N GLY A 64 11.35 6.70 17.24
CA GLY A 64 11.43 5.23 17.25
C GLY A 64 10.36 4.57 18.14
N ILE A 65 9.25 5.26 18.41
CA ILE A 65 8.14 4.72 19.20
C ILE A 65 7.28 3.82 18.32
N HIS A 66 6.97 2.62 18.82
CA HIS A 66 6.13 1.63 18.14
C HIS A 66 4.72 2.16 17.93
N SER A 67 4.14 1.92 16.75
CA SER A 67 2.96 2.62 16.27
C SER A 67 1.89 1.67 15.73
N ALA A 68 0.62 1.99 15.98
CA ALA A 68 -0.52 1.21 15.54
C ALA A 68 -1.64 2.08 14.95
N ALA A 69 -2.39 1.52 14.01
CA ALA A 69 -3.60 2.14 13.45
C ALA A 69 -4.67 1.09 13.12
N PHE A 70 -5.92 1.56 12.97
CA PHE A 70 -7.08 0.70 12.79
C PHE A 70 -7.54 0.60 11.33
N VAL A 71 -7.87 -0.62 10.92
CA VAL A 71 -8.66 -0.94 9.72
C VAL A 71 -10.05 -1.40 10.13
N SER A 72 -11.01 -1.31 9.21
CA SER A 72 -12.37 -1.77 9.43
C SER A 72 -12.68 -3.01 8.61
N SER A 73 -13.17 -4.05 9.28
CA SER A 73 -13.88 -5.16 8.63
C SER A 73 -15.20 -4.65 8.06
N LYS A 74 -15.63 -5.25 6.94
CA LYS A 74 -16.95 -5.05 6.33
C LYS A 74 -18.02 -6.00 6.88
N VAL A 75 -17.59 -7.05 7.60
CA VAL A 75 -18.47 -8.07 8.18
C VAL A 75 -18.66 -7.87 9.69
N GLY A 76 -17.66 -7.34 10.39
CA GLY A 76 -17.71 -7.13 11.84
C GLY A 76 -18.77 -6.11 12.25
N GLU A 77 -19.71 -6.51 13.11
CA GLU A 77 -20.82 -5.65 13.55
C GLU A 77 -20.64 -5.08 14.97
N LYS A 78 -19.71 -5.64 15.75
CA LYS A 78 -19.46 -5.24 17.14
C LYS A 78 -18.47 -4.10 17.20
N GLY A 79 -18.90 -3.00 17.80
CA GLY A 79 -18.07 -1.86 18.20
C GLY A 79 -18.35 -1.46 19.65
N PRO A 80 -17.64 -0.45 20.16
CA PRO A 80 -17.84 0.03 21.53
C PRO A 80 -19.16 0.79 21.74
N TRP A 81 -19.76 1.32 20.67
CA TRP A 81 -20.95 2.18 20.72
C TRP A 81 -22.08 1.64 19.84
N SER A 82 -23.29 2.18 20.03
CA SER A 82 -24.46 1.83 19.21
C SER A 82 -24.35 2.30 17.76
N VAL A 83 -23.56 3.35 17.50
CA VAL A 83 -23.24 3.84 16.14
C VAL A 83 -21.92 3.22 15.70
N SER A 84 -21.92 2.55 14.55
CA SER A 84 -20.73 1.88 14.00
C SER A 84 -20.80 1.82 12.48
N ASP A 85 -20.39 2.90 11.79
CA ASP A 85 -20.24 2.97 10.33
C ASP A 85 -18.90 2.39 9.86
N GLY A 86 -18.41 1.36 10.56
CA GLY A 86 -17.02 0.88 10.50
C GLY A 86 -16.10 1.64 11.44
N LEU A 87 -14.96 1.02 11.79
CA LEU A 87 -14.00 1.53 12.78
C LEU A 87 -12.57 1.71 12.21
N PRO A 88 -12.37 2.42 11.09
CA PRO A 88 -11.03 2.71 10.58
C PRO A 88 -10.41 3.94 11.26
N THR A 89 -9.09 4.09 11.17
CA THR A 89 -8.39 5.33 11.50
C THR A 89 -8.51 6.38 10.39
N LEU A 90 -8.28 5.99 9.14
CA LEU A 90 -8.35 6.88 7.96
C LEU A 90 -9.75 6.86 7.36
N GLU A 91 -10.29 8.03 7.00
CA GLU A 91 -11.65 8.08 6.43
C GLU A 91 -11.71 7.41 5.05
N MET A 92 -10.65 7.55 4.24
CA MET A 92 -10.58 6.94 2.91
C MET A 92 -10.60 5.39 2.94
N ASP A 93 -10.22 4.79 4.08
CA ASP A 93 -10.15 3.35 4.25
C ASP A 93 -11.50 2.70 4.52
N ARG A 94 -12.50 3.49 4.97
CA ARG A 94 -13.79 2.99 5.49
C ARG A 94 -14.51 2.01 4.55
N LYS A 95 -14.39 2.21 3.24
CA LYS A 95 -15.07 1.40 2.22
C LYS A 95 -14.12 0.49 1.43
N LEU A 96 -12.81 0.58 1.66
CA LEU A 96 -11.83 -0.25 0.96
C LEU A 96 -11.87 -1.69 1.48
N PRO A 97 -11.50 -2.69 0.65
CA PRO A 97 -11.21 -4.03 1.15
C PRO A 97 -10.17 -3.99 2.28
N ILE A 98 -10.34 -4.84 3.29
CA ILE A 98 -9.55 -4.78 4.53
C ILE A 98 -8.04 -4.97 4.29
N ASP A 99 -7.66 -5.78 3.31
CA ASP A 99 -6.28 -6.00 2.91
C ASP A 99 -5.68 -4.75 2.23
N VAL A 100 -6.48 -4.01 1.46
CA VAL A 100 -6.06 -2.74 0.83
C VAL A 100 -5.84 -1.66 1.89
N GLN A 101 -6.69 -1.59 2.91
CA GLN A 101 -6.48 -0.69 4.06
C GLN A 101 -5.15 -1.02 4.75
N ALA A 102 -4.88 -2.30 5.01
CA ALA A 102 -3.63 -2.72 5.65
C ALA A 102 -2.39 -2.44 4.78
N LYS A 103 -2.47 -2.72 3.46
CA LYS A 103 -1.43 -2.36 2.48
C LYS A 103 -1.11 -0.87 2.55
N GLN A 104 -2.11 0.01 2.60
CA GLN A 104 -1.91 1.45 2.71
C GLN A 104 -1.15 1.83 3.99
N LEU A 105 -1.60 1.32 5.14
CA LEU A 105 -0.99 1.65 6.44
C LEU A 105 0.48 1.24 6.48
N TRP A 106 0.83 0.02 6.04
CA TRP A 106 2.22 -0.43 6.00
C TRP A 106 3.04 0.28 4.91
N ALA A 107 2.46 0.58 3.74
CA ALA A 107 3.15 1.29 2.66
C ALA A 107 3.58 2.72 3.06
N THR A 108 2.96 3.31 4.07
CA THR A 108 3.41 4.60 4.63
C THR A 108 4.81 4.50 5.26
N GLY A 109 5.21 3.32 5.75
CA GLY A 109 6.40 3.12 6.57
C GLY A 109 6.32 3.75 7.97
N LEU A 110 5.14 4.20 8.38
CA LEU A 110 4.92 4.92 9.64
C LEU A 110 4.12 4.13 10.68
N ILE A 111 3.51 3.01 10.29
CA ILE A 111 2.69 2.15 11.15
C ILE A 111 3.34 0.77 11.24
N ASP A 112 3.50 0.26 12.47
CA ASP A 112 4.09 -1.04 12.73
C ASP A 112 2.99 -2.11 12.86
N ASP A 113 1.91 -1.82 13.62
CA ASP A 113 0.78 -2.72 13.84
C ASP A 113 -0.51 -2.25 13.16
N VAL A 114 -1.21 -3.18 12.53
CA VAL A 114 -2.54 -2.96 11.95
C VAL A 114 -3.56 -3.77 12.75
N ILE A 115 -4.58 -3.09 13.27
CA ILE A 115 -5.59 -3.66 14.17
C ILE A 115 -6.98 -3.57 13.52
N ILE A 116 -7.78 -4.62 13.60
CA ILE A 116 -9.19 -4.55 13.16
C ILE A 116 -10.00 -3.88 14.26
N GLY A 117 -10.61 -2.74 13.98
CA GLY A 117 -11.34 -1.95 14.97
C GLY A 117 -12.66 -2.58 15.43
N ASN A 118 -13.37 -3.25 14.50
CA ASN A 118 -14.65 -3.91 14.72
C ASN A 118 -14.54 -5.44 14.72
N ALA A 119 -15.50 -6.12 15.36
CA ALA A 119 -15.48 -7.56 15.55
C ALA A 119 -16.82 -8.23 15.19
N ASN A 120 -16.87 -9.48 14.76
CA ASN A 120 -15.73 -10.30 14.34
C ASN A 120 -15.54 -10.12 12.83
N ALA A 121 -14.29 -9.97 12.39
CA ALA A 121 -13.98 -10.11 10.98
C ALA A 121 -14.30 -11.55 10.51
N SER A 122 -14.63 -11.69 9.23
CA SER A 122 -14.84 -13.03 8.65
C SER A 122 -13.52 -13.79 8.46
N GLU A 123 -13.56 -15.11 8.39
CA GLU A 123 -12.40 -15.94 8.04
C GLU A 123 -11.77 -15.53 6.71
N ALA A 124 -12.58 -15.11 5.74
CA ALA A 124 -12.09 -14.60 4.45
C ALA A 124 -11.29 -13.30 4.61
N GLU A 125 -11.75 -12.36 5.44
CA GLU A 125 -11.03 -11.12 5.74
C GLU A 125 -9.74 -11.37 6.53
N LEU A 126 -9.78 -12.29 7.51
CA LEU A 126 -8.60 -12.69 8.28
C LEU A 126 -7.55 -13.35 7.38
N ALA A 127 -7.98 -14.26 6.50
CA ALA A 127 -7.10 -14.89 5.52
C ALA A 127 -6.52 -13.85 4.54
N ALA A 128 -7.32 -12.90 4.05
CA ALA A 128 -6.84 -11.84 3.18
C ALA A 128 -5.75 -10.99 3.86
N LEU A 129 -5.98 -10.56 5.11
CA LEU A 129 -4.97 -9.82 5.91
C LEU A 129 -3.69 -10.63 6.13
N ALA A 130 -3.81 -11.93 6.43
CA ALA A 130 -2.67 -12.81 6.67
C ALA A 130 -1.77 -12.97 5.43
N GLN A 131 -2.31 -12.79 4.22
CA GLN A 131 -1.57 -12.89 2.96
C GLN A 131 -0.89 -11.58 2.53
N VAL A 132 -1.12 -10.48 3.25
CA VAL A 132 -0.46 -9.20 2.96
C VAL A 132 0.98 -9.26 3.45
N ASP A 133 1.91 -9.01 2.54
CA ASP A 133 3.32 -8.81 2.90
C ASP A 133 3.49 -7.42 3.52
N ARG A 134 3.84 -7.38 4.81
CA ARG A 134 3.98 -6.14 5.59
C ARG A 134 5.15 -5.28 5.15
N TYR A 135 6.14 -5.87 4.47
CA TYR A 135 7.41 -5.22 4.15
C TYR A 135 7.62 -5.01 2.66
N LEU A 136 6.71 -5.52 1.82
CA LEU A 136 6.78 -5.40 0.37
C LEU A 136 5.41 -5.11 -0.23
N LEU A 137 5.26 -3.92 -0.82
CA LEU A 137 4.02 -3.55 -1.51
C LEU A 137 3.75 -4.54 -2.65
N THR A 138 2.57 -5.14 -2.59
CA THR A 138 2.06 -6.06 -3.61
C THR A 138 0.76 -5.48 -4.17
N LEU A 139 0.69 -5.40 -5.50
CA LEU A 139 -0.47 -4.88 -6.22
C LEU A 139 -1.11 -5.99 -7.04
N GLU A 140 -2.43 -5.99 -7.10
CA GLU A 140 -3.19 -6.93 -7.92
C GLU A 140 -3.45 -6.38 -9.32
N VAL A 141 -3.28 -7.23 -10.32
CA VAL A 141 -3.47 -6.91 -11.74
C VAL A 141 -4.69 -7.65 -12.27
N ASP A 142 -5.65 -6.89 -12.81
CA ASP A 142 -6.71 -7.44 -13.65
C ASP A 142 -6.15 -7.61 -15.07
N PHE A 143 -5.80 -8.84 -15.44
CA PHE A 143 -5.24 -9.17 -16.75
C PHE A 143 -6.27 -8.97 -17.88
N VAL A 144 -5.80 -8.55 -19.05
CA VAL A 144 -6.61 -8.67 -20.27
C VAL A 144 -6.76 -10.15 -20.66
N ALA A 145 -7.76 -10.47 -21.47
CA ALA A 145 -8.14 -11.86 -21.74
C ALA A 145 -7.03 -12.69 -22.39
N ASP A 146 -6.34 -12.11 -23.38
CA ASP A 146 -5.42 -12.83 -24.27
C ASP A 146 -3.99 -12.29 -24.17
N ILE A 147 -3.37 -12.44 -22.99
CA ILE A 147 -1.94 -12.09 -22.80
C ILE A 147 -1.02 -13.18 -23.35
N ASN A 148 0.19 -12.80 -23.75
CA ASN A 148 1.21 -13.78 -24.08
C ASN A 148 1.71 -14.51 -22.81
N PRO A 149 2.04 -15.81 -22.86
CA PRO A 149 2.50 -16.56 -21.69
C PRO A 149 3.72 -15.97 -20.98
N ILE A 150 4.61 -15.31 -21.73
CA ILE A 150 5.77 -14.63 -21.17
C ILE A 150 5.38 -13.42 -20.33
N GLU A 151 4.30 -12.72 -20.66
CA GLU A 151 3.85 -11.53 -19.96
C GLU A 151 3.31 -11.87 -18.58
N GLU A 152 2.56 -12.96 -18.45
CA GLU A 152 2.14 -13.47 -17.14
C GLU A 152 3.37 -13.78 -16.26
N THR A 153 4.39 -14.41 -16.86
CA THR A 153 5.65 -14.69 -16.18
C THR A 153 6.38 -13.42 -15.76
N ILE A 154 6.44 -12.40 -16.64
CA ILE A 154 7.05 -11.11 -16.38
C ILE A 154 6.31 -10.36 -15.27
N VAL A 155 4.98 -10.43 -15.20
CA VAL A 155 4.19 -9.77 -14.16
C VAL A 155 4.34 -10.47 -12.81
N LYS A 156 4.24 -11.81 -12.76
CA LYS A 156 4.09 -12.52 -11.47
C LYS A 156 5.41 -12.96 -10.81
N LYS A 157 6.46 -13.25 -11.59
CA LYS A 157 7.68 -13.89 -11.05
C LYS A 157 8.74 -12.90 -10.53
N PRO A 158 9.10 -11.82 -11.24
CA PRO A 158 10.17 -10.94 -10.81
C PRO A 158 9.84 -10.20 -9.51
N LEU A 159 10.89 -9.95 -8.72
CA LEU A 159 10.85 -8.85 -7.76
C LEU A 159 11.10 -7.56 -8.56
N HIS A 160 10.03 -6.82 -8.84
CA HIS A 160 10.14 -5.57 -9.57
C HIS A 160 10.76 -4.49 -8.71
N PHE A 161 11.42 -3.53 -9.35
CA PHE A 161 11.76 -2.26 -8.73
C PHE A 161 11.54 -1.12 -9.70
N TRP A 162 11.16 0.04 -9.18
CA TRP A 162 11.11 1.26 -9.98
C TRP A 162 12.54 1.78 -10.19
N ARG A 163 13.02 1.77 -11.42
CA ARG A 163 14.34 2.32 -11.76
C ARG A 163 14.44 3.80 -11.38
N GLY A 164 15.58 4.22 -10.83
CA GLY A 164 15.71 5.52 -10.15
C GLY A 164 15.77 6.76 -11.03
N ASP A 165 16.13 6.62 -12.31
CA ASP A 165 16.05 7.68 -13.33
C ASP A 165 14.62 7.77 -13.88
N ILE A 166 13.78 8.46 -13.10
CA ILE A 166 12.33 8.49 -13.31
C ILE A 166 11.90 9.43 -14.45
N ASN A 167 10.70 9.16 -14.97
CA ASN A 167 9.91 10.08 -15.77
C ASN A 167 8.51 10.22 -15.16
N SER A 168 7.70 11.16 -15.66
CA SER A 168 6.33 11.37 -15.18
C SER A 168 5.31 10.39 -15.77
N LEU A 169 5.66 9.70 -16.87
CA LEU A 169 4.73 8.87 -17.63
C LEU A 169 4.53 7.50 -16.97
N GLU A 170 5.59 6.88 -16.44
CA GLU A 170 5.58 5.45 -16.09
C GLU A 170 6.52 5.07 -14.94
N ILE A 171 6.10 4.06 -14.17
CA ILE A 171 6.96 3.28 -13.28
C ILE A 171 7.62 2.18 -14.12
N ARG A 172 8.94 2.20 -14.22
CA ARG A 172 9.70 1.29 -15.10
C ARG A 172 10.43 0.20 -14.32
N SER A 173 10.09 -1.05 -14.61
CA SER A 173 10.78 -2.25 -14.12
C SER A 173 11.67 -2.82 -15.23
N THR A 174 12.97 -2.53 -15.15
CA THR A 174 13.91 -2.69 -16.28
C THR A 174 14.68 -4.00 -16.32
N MET A 175 14.60 -4.84 -15.28
CA MET A 175 15.28 -6.15 -15.28
C MET A 175 14.60 -7.21 -16.13
N PRO A 176 13.26 -7.28 -16.23
CA PRO A 176 12.59 -8.26 -17.08
C PRO A 176 13.09 -8.28 -18.54
N ARG A 177 13.36 -7.12 -19.17
CA ARG A 177 13.95 -7.06 -20.52
C ARG A 177 15.34 -7.67 -20.66
N VAL A 178 16.09 -7.79 -19.56
CA VAL A 178 17.40 -8.45 -19.55
C VAL A 178 17.21 -9.95 -19.36
N THR A 179 16.39 -10.35 -18.38
CA THR A 179 16.12 -11.75 -18.04
C THR A 179 15.44 -12.50 -19.18
N TYR A 180 14.46 -11.86 -19.83
CA TYR A 180 13.62 -12.47 -20.86
C TYR A 180 13.94 -11.96 -22.26
N ARG A 181 15.19 -11.53 -22.50
CA ARG A 181 15.60 -10.92 -23.77
C ARG A 181 15.33 -11.80 -25.00
N GLU A 182 15.54 -13.09 -24.85
CA GLU A 182 15.44 -14.05 -25.95
C GLU A 182 13.99 -14.55 -26.18
N GLU A 183 13.09 -14.29 -25.22
CA GLU A 183 11.69 -14.70 -25.32
C GLU A 183 10.92 -13.79 -26.29
N GLY A 184 10.14 -14.38 -27.19
CA GLY A 184 9.27 -13.64 -28.10
C GLY A 184 8.06 -13.06 -27.36
N ASN A 185 7.67 -11.84 -27.72
CA ASN A 185 6.47 -11.20 -27.21
C ASN A 185 5.70 -10.52 -28.35
N PRO A 186 4.87 -11.27 -29.10
CA PRO A 186 4.10 -10.74 -30.23
C PRO A 186 3.17 -9.59 -29.83
N THR A 187 2.85 -8.70 -30.77
CA THR A 187 2.00 -7.54 -30.51
C THR A 187 0.54 -7.92 -30.23
N HIS A 188 -0.07 -7.36 -29.20
CA HIS A 188 -1.52 -7.35 -28.99
C HIS A 188 -1.91 -6.16 -28.08
N ASP A 189 -3.17 -5.71 -28.17
CA ASP A 189 -3.72 -4.61 -27.36
C ASP A 189 -2.83 -3.34 -27.30
N ASN A 190 -2.04 -3.11 -28.34
CA ASN A 190 -0.94 -2.14 -28.36
C ASN A 190 -1.31 -0.80 -29.01
N GLU A 191 -2.40 -0.75 -29.77
CA GLU A 191 -2.83 0.46 -30.47
C GLU A 191 -3.75 1.37 -29.63
N LEU A 192 -4.00 1.00 -28.37
CA LEU A 192 -4.90 1.72 -27.46
C LEU A 192 -4.24 2.95 -26.85
N GLU A 193 -5.05 3.78 -26.18
CA GLU A 193 -4.56 4.73 -25.17
C GLU A 193 -4.53 4.04 -23.81
N PHE A 194 -3.41 4.18 -23.11
CA PHE A 194 -3.18 3.53 -21.83
C PHE A 194 -3.43 4.55 -20.71
N PRO A 195 -4.53 4.45 -19.95
CA PRO A 195 -4.76 5.29 -18.77
C PRO A 195 -3.82 4.95 -17.60
N PRO A 196 -3.72 5.82 -16.57
CA PRO A 196 -2.99 5.52 -15.33
C PRO A 196 -3.45 4.20 -14.70
N GLY A 197 -2.49 3.39 -14.26
CA GLY A 197 -2.74 2.06 -13.70
C GLY A 197 -2.60 0.91 -14.69
N ASP A 198 -2.56 1.18 -16.01
CA ASP A 198 -2.30 0.12 -16.98
C ASP A 198 -0.91 -0.48 -16.81
N VAL A 199 -0.83 -1.80 -16.94
CA VAL A 199 0.41 -2.58 -16.89
C VAL A 199 0.78 -2.95 -18.31
N LEU A 200 1.94 -2.47 -18.75
CA LEU A 200 2.44 -2.62 -20.11
C LEU A 200 3.71 -3.46 -20.14
N VAL A 201 3.91 -4.20 -21.23
CA VAL A 201 5.16 -4.91 -21.50
C VAL A 201 5.63 -4.59 -22.92
N GLY A 202 6.92 -4.28 -23.09
CA GLY A 202 7.48 -4.05 -24.43
C GLY A 202 7.37 -5.29 -25.31
N ASN A 203 6.85 -5.14 -26.53
CA ASN A 203 6.68 -6.24 -27.47
C ASN A 203 7.91 -6.40 -28.40
N ASP A 204 7.84 -7.35 -29.34
CA ASP A 204 8.94 -7.67 -30.27
C ASP A 204 9.39 -6.46 -31.12
N GLY A 205 8.51 -5.49 -31.36
CA GLY A 205 8.82 -4.27 -32.08
C GLY A 205 9.64 -3.25 -31.28
N PHE A 206 9.88 -3.49 -29.98
CA PHE A 206 10.52 -2.51 -29.09
C PHE A 206 12.04 -2.67 -28.92
N GLY A 207 12.67 -3.53 -29.73
CA GLY A 207 14.12 -3.69 -29.78
C GLY A 207 14.75 -3.93 -28.38
N PRO A 208 15.65 -3.06 -27.90
CA PRO A 208 16.32 -3.24 -26.60
C PRO A 208 15.39 -3.07 -25.38
N TYR A 209 14.14 -2.66 -25.58
CA TYR A 209 13.12 -2.52 -24.53
C TYR A 209 12.07 -3.64 -24.57
N LYS A 210 12.22 -4.62 -25.48
CA LYS A 210 11.38 -5.83 -25.49
C LYS A 210 11.39 -6.45 -24.10
N ASN A 211 10.21 -6.83 -23.61
CA ASN A 211 9.96 -7.43 -22.31
C ASN A 211 10.26 -6.52 -21.09
N GLU A 212 10.40 -5.20 -21.28
CA GLU A 212 10.42 -4.25 -20.15
C GLU A 212 8.99 -4.07 -19.62
N LEU A 213 8.79 -4.26 -18.32
CA LEU A 213 7.49 -4.03 -17.67
C LEU A 213 7.38 -2.60 -17.19
N GLN A 214 6.23 -1.98 -17.42
CA GLN A 214 5.94 -0.60 -17.05
C GLN A 214 4.52 -0.48 -16.48
N ILE A 215 4.32 0.43 -15.53
CA ILE A 215 3.00 0.78 -15.01
C ILE A 215 2.75 2.26 -15.32
N VAL A 216 1.63 2.55 -15.97
CA VAL A 216 1.30 3.89 -16.44
C VAL A 216 0.92 4.81 -15.28
N ARG A 217 1.48 6.03 -15.28
CA ARG A 217 1.13 7.12 -14.35
C ARG A 217 0.41 8.27 -15.05
N GLN A 218 0.67 8.50 -16.33
CA GLN A 218 0.01 9.50 -17.16
C GLN A 218 -0.41 8.87 -18.48
N ALA A 219 -1.62 9.21 -18.92
CA ALA A 219 -2.19 8.61 -20.13
C ALA A 219 -1.33 8.88 -21.37
N HIS A 220 -1.07 7.84 -22.16
CA HIS A 220 -0.30 7.96 -23.40
C HIS A 220 -0.57 6.78 -24.36
N ARG A 221 -0.02 6.87 -25.58
CA ARG A 221 -0.07 5.81 -26.60
C ARG A 221 1.34 5.41 -26.98
N GLU A 222 1.59 4.11 -27.11
CA GLU A 222 2.87 3.58 -27.57
C GLU A 222 2.70 2.18 -28.20
N PRO A 223 2.65 2.07 -29.54
CA PRO A 223 2.34 0.81 -30.23
C PRO A 223 3.39 -0.29 -30.07
N ARG A 224 4.56 0.01 -29.53
CA ARG A 224 5.60 -1.00 -29.23
C ARG A 224 5.43 -1.64 -27.84
N LYS A 225 4.33 -1.37 -27.15
CA LYS A 225 3.99 -1.96 -25.85
C LYS A 225 2.64 -2.65 -25.93
N ASN A 226 2.55 -3.86 -25.39
CA ASN A 226 1.29 -4.55 -25.19
C ASN A 226 0.68 -4.14 -23.85
N LYS A 227 -0.64 -3.99 -23.81
CA LYS A 227 -1.38 -3.91 -22.55
C LYS A 227 -1.58 -5.32 -22.00
N VAL A 228 -1.06 -5.58 -20.82
CA VAL A 228 -1.15 -6.88 -20.14
C VAL A 228 -2.29 -6.90 -19.12
N GLY A 229 -2.63 -5.75 -18.55
CA GLY A 229 -3.71 -5.62 -17.58
C GLY A 229 -3.76 -4.22 -17.00
N SER A 230 -4.47 -4.09 -15.89
CA SER A 230 -4.55 -2.83 -15.12
C SER A 230 -4.46 -3.14 -13.63
N ILE A 231 -3.81 -2.27 -12.84
CA ILE A 231 -3.87 -2.35 -11.38
C ILE A 231 -5.34 -2.23 -10.96
N LYS A 232 -5.79 -3.09 -10.04
CA LYS A 232 -7.15 -3.02 -9.49
C LYS A 232 -7.49 -1.61 -9.06
N GLN A 233 -8.70 -1.16 -9.39
CA GLN A 233 -9.11 0.23 -9.20
C GLN A 233 -8.98 0.69 -7.74
N GLU A 234 -9.35 -0.16 -6.79
CA GLU A 234 -9.22 0.10 -5.36
C GLU A 234 -7.76 0.14 -4.86
N GLN A 235 -6.78 -0.30 -5.65
CA GLN A 235 -5.35 -0.29 -5.33
C GLN A 235 -4.57 0.77 -6.11
N LEU A 236 -5.21 1.50 -7.03
CA LEU A 236 -4.53 2.45 -7.92
C LEU A 236 -3.76 3.53 -7.15
N PHE A 237 -4.34 4.05 -6.06
CA PHE A 237 -3.72 5.07 -5.22
C PHE A 237 -2.45 4.54 -4.52
N LEU A 238 -2.28 3.21 -4.38
CA LEU A 238 -1.10 2.64 -3.75
C LEU A 238 0.18 2.86 -4.59
N LEU A 239 0.03 3.19 -5.88
CA LEU A 239 1.17 3.57 -6.74
C LEU A 239 1.92 4.79 -6.22
N ASP A 240 1.26 5.70 -5.50
CA ASP A 240 1.89 6.91 -4.97
C ASP A 240 2.85 6.62 -3.80
N PHE A 241 2.81 5.43 -3.21
CA PHE A 241 3.78 4.98 -2.21
C PHE A 241 5.08 4.44 -2.84
N LEU A 242 5.04 4.10 -4.14
CA LEU A 242 6.26 3.73 -4.85
C LEU A 242 7.11 4.98 -5.06
N LYS A 243 8.40 4.83 -4.80
CA LYS A 243 9.43 5.86 -4.97
C LYS A 243 10.53 5.29 -5.87
N PRO A 244 11.42 6.14 -6.43
CA PRO A 244 12.64 5.68 -7.07
C PRO A 244 13.33 4.61 -6.21
N TRP A 245 13.64 3.46 -6.80
CA TRP A 245 14.23 2.26 -6.16
C TRP A 245 13.33 1.45 -5.22
N SER A 246 12.05 1.79 -5.07
CA SER A 246 11.07 0.94 -4.36
C SER A 246 10.99 -0.42 -5.04
N LYS A 247 10.93 -1.47 -4.22
CA LYS A 247 10.68 -2.84 -4.65
C LYS A 247 9.18 -3.13 -4.50
N PHE A 248 8.63 -3.90 -5.41
CA PHE A 248 7.23 -4.29 -5.38
C PHE A 248 6.99 -5.61 -6.11
N LYS A 249 5.83 -6.21 -5.88
CA LYS A 249 5.34 -7.37 -6.63
C LYS A 249 3.99 -7.08 -7.25
N LEU A 250 3.72 -7.76 -8.35
CA LEU A 250 2.41 -7.81 -8.98
C LEU A 250 1.85 -9.24 -8.82
N LYS A 251 0.55 -9.36 -8.58
CA LYS A 251 -0.16 -10.63 -8.44
C LYS A 251 -1.33 -10.70 -9.41
#